data_AF-A0A931AD74-F1
#
_entry.id   AF-A0A931AD74-F1
#
_cell.length_a   1.000
_cell.length_b   1.000
_cell.length_c   1.000
_cell.angle_alpha   90.00
_cell.angle_beta   90.00
_cell.angle_gamma   90.00
#
_symmetry.space_group_name_H-M   'P 1'
#
loop_
_entity.id
_entity.type
_entity.pdbx_description
1 polymer ?
#
loop_
_entity_poly.entity_id
_entity_poly.type
_entity_poly.pdbx_seq_one_letter_code
_entity_poly.pdbx_strand_id
1 'polypeptide(L)'
;MQAVQDRLGRPFLLENITYYVDPRGGLSEPQFITEVLERSDCGLLLDLNNLALNAINHDFDAQEFLAEIPLERVIQVHLAGNGPGASAGGMLLDSHDAPVGDDVFHLLRVLAERNPPQGVLIERDDRFPDDFQEIMDDLTRARAVLSQEMS
;
A
#
# COMPACT_ATOMS: atom_id res chain seq x y z
N MET A 1 -10.83 -15.39 -6.49
CA MET A 1 -9.59 -15.43 -7.30
C MET A 1 -9.24 -16.82 -7.83
N GLN A 2 -9.54 -17.92 -7.12
CA GLN A 2 -9.14 -19.28 -7.54
C GLN A 2 -9.49 -19.66 -8.99
N ALA A 3 -10.73 -19.44 -9.44
CA ALA A 3 -11.12 -19.71 -10.83
C ALA A 3 -10.31 -18.94 -11.88
N VAL A 4 -9.81 -17.74 -11.54
CA VAL A 4 -8.94 -16.95 -12.42
C VAL A 4 -7.52 -17.48 -12.40
N GLN A 5 -6.98 -17.83 -11.22
CA GLN A 5 -5.67 -18.45 -11.09
C GLN A 5 -5.62 -19.80 -11.84
N ASP A 6 -6.63 -20.64 -11.67
CA ASP A 6 -6.77 -21.93 -12.36
C ASP A 6 -6.79 -21.76 -13.89
N ARG A 7 -7.39 -20.66 -14.36
CA ARG A 7 -7.52 -20.36 -15.79
C ARG A 7 -6.24 -19.79 -16.42
N LEU A 8 -5.49 -19.00 -15.68
CA LEU A 8 -4.30 -18.29 -16.17
C LEU A 8 -2.98 -18.98 -15.79
N GLY A 9 -2.99 -19.87 -14.81
CA GLY A 9 -1.82 -20.61 -14.33
C GLY A 9 -0.75 -19.74 -13.68
N ARG A 10 -1.14 -18.61 -13.09
CA ARG A 10 -0.23 -17.64 -12.45
C ARG A 10 -0.75 -17.21 -11.07
N PRO A 11 0.15 -16.94 -10.11
CA PRO A 11 -0.23 -16.30 -8.86
C PRO A 11 -0.84 -14.92 -9.11
N PHE A 12 -1.84 -14.56 -8.31
CA PHE A 12 -2.42 -13.23 -8.25
C PHE A 12 -2.02 -12.51 -6.98
N LEU A 13 -2.00 -11.18 -7.06
CA LEU A 13 -1.91 -10.31 -5.90
C LEU A 13 -3.26 -9.59 -5.73
N LEU A 14 -3.75 -9.54 -4.50
CA LEU A 14 -4.78 -8.60 -4.08
C LEU A 14 -4.11 -7.28 -3.72
N GLU A 15 -4.76 -6.16 -3.99
CA GLU A 15 -4.33 -4.84 -3.53
C GLU A 15 -5.33 -4.27 -2.52
N ASN A 16 -4.83 -3.61 -1.47
CA ASN A 16 -5.66 -2.81 -0.57
C ASN A 16 -5.94 -1.45 -1.21
N ILE A 17 -7.20 -1.02 -1.15
CA ILE A 17 -7.66 0.21 -1.79
C ILE A 17 -8.10 1.22 -0.74
N THR A 18 -8.05 2.51 -1.06
CA THR A 18 -8.76 3.51 -0.27
C THR A 18 -10.27 3.28 -0.37
N TYR A 19 -10.99 3.34 0.76
CA TYR A 19 -12.45 3.21 0.79
C TYR A 19 -13.10 4.39 1.52
N TYR A 20 -14.26 4.80 0.98
CA TYR A 20 -15.00 5.98 1.43
C TYR A 20 -16.36 5.64 2.05
N VAL A 21 -16.68 4.35 2.11
CA VAL A 21 -17.90 3.83 2.69
C VAL A 21 -17.55 2.65 3.57
N ASP A 22 -18.16 2.58 4.74
CA ASP A 22 -18.00 1.46 5.65
C ASP A 22 -18.48 0.16 4.96
N PRO A 23 -17.56 -0.79 4.69
CA PRO A 23 -17.93 -2.08 4.13
C PRO A 23 -18.69 -2.88 5.19
N ARG A 24 -20.01 -2.99 5.01
CA ARG A 24 -20.88 -3.79 5.89
C ARG A 24 -20.30 -5.20 6.07
N GLY A 25 -20.00 -5.58 7.31
CA GLY A 25 -19.44 -6.91 7.58
C GLY A 25 -18.85 -7.10 8.97
N GLY A 26 -18.55 -6.02 9.70
CA GLY A 26 -18.06 -6.07 11.08
C GLY A 26 -16.64 -6.59 11.24
N LEU A 27 -15.93 -6.85 10.12
CA LEU A 27 -14.50 -7.13 10.11
C LEU A 27 -13.74 -5.80 10.00
N SER A 28 -12.63 -5.68 10.72
CA SER A 28 -11.66 -4.64 10.43
C SER A 28 -11.01 -4.89 9.06
N GLU A 29 -10.43 -3.85 8.45
CA GLU A 29 -9.69 -3.99 7.19
C GLU A 29 -8.59 -5.07 7.22
N PRO A 30 -7.72 -5.17 8.24
CA PRO A 30 -6.70 -6.23 8.28
C PRO A 30 -7.31 -7.63 8.41
N GLN A 31 -8.42 -7.78 9.15
CA GLN A 31 -9.16 -9.03 9.23
C GLN A 31 -9.77 -9.42 7.87
N PHE A 32 -10.38 -8.46 7.18
CA PHE A 32 -10.96 -8.69 5.86
C PHE A 32 -9.91 -9.12 4.84
N ILE A 33 -8.78 -8.40 4.77
CA ILE A 33 -7.67 -8.73 3.86
C ILE A 33 -7.13 -10.12 4.18
N THR A 34 -6.84 -10.42 5.44
CA THR A 34 -6.32 -11.73 5.88
C THR A 34 -7.26 -12.86 5.43
N GLU A 35 -8.56 -12.73 5.68
CA GLU A 35 -9.56 -13.73 5.26
C GLU A 35 -9.61 -13.91 3.74
N VAL A 36 -9.46 -12.83 2.95
CA VAL A 36 -9.43 -12.94 1.48
C VAL A 36 -8.17 -13.65 1.01
N LEU A 37 -6.99 -13.29 1.55
CA LEU A 37 -5.71 -13.91 1.20
C LEU A 37 -5.73 -15.42 1.52
N GLU A 38 -6.21 -15.81 2.69
CA GLU A 38 -6.28 -17.20 3.12
C GLU A 38 -7.25 -18.02 2.27
N ARG A 39 -8.47 -17.51 2.03
CA ARG A 39 -9.51 -18.25 1.31
C ARG A 39 -9.24 -18.37 -0.19
N SER A 40 -8.44 -17.46 -0.74
CA SER A 40 -8.18 -17.42 -2.18
C SER A 40 -6.76 -17.80 -2.59
N ASP A 41 -5.89 -18.04 -1.60
CA ASP A 41 -4.49 -18.39 -1.74
C ASP A 41 -3.78 -17.50 -2.77
N CYS A 42 -3.88 -16.19 -2.56
CA CYS A 42 -3.19 -15.17 -3.33
C CYS A 42 -2.14 -14.45 -2.45
N GLY A 43 -1.28 -13.67 -3.09
CA GLY A 43 -0.39 -12.75 -2.39
C GLY A 43 -1.03 -11.37 -2.22
N LEU A 44 -0.32 -10.47 -1.55
CA LEU A 44 -0.70 -9.08 -1.31
C LEU A 44 0.28 -8.16 -2.04
N LEU A 45 -0.28 -7.25 -2.83
CA LEU A 45 0.33 -6.00 -3.23
C LEU A 45 -0.15 -4.98 -2.19
N LEU A 46 0.75 -4.52 -1.34
CA LEU A 46 0.39 -3.60 -0.26
C LEU A 46 0.67 -2.17 -0.72
N ASP A 47 -0.37 -1.40 -0.98
CA ASP A 47 -0.28 0.03 -1.20
C ASP A 47 -0.25 0.76 0.16
N LEU A 48 0.91 1.35 0.46
CA LEU A 48 1.12 2.06 1.72
C LEU A 48 0.51 3.47 1.72
N ASN A 49 0.28 4.06 0.56
CA ASN A 49 -0.47 5.31 0.44
C ASN A 49 -1.94 5.07 0.80
N ASN A 50 -2.56 4.03 0.23
CA ASN A 50 -3.93 3.64 0.57
C ASN A 50 -4.08 3.31 2.06
N LEU A 51 -3.12 2.60 2.64
CA LEU A 51 -3.11 2.33 4.09
C LEU A 51 -3.04 3.62 4.91
N ALA A 52 -2.14 4.55 4.58
CA ALA A 52 -2.00 5.82 5.29
C ALA A 52 -3.28 6.67 5.21
N LEU A 53 -3.90 6.72 4.03
CA LEU A 53 -5.17 7.41 3.83
C LEU A 53 -6.31 6.78 4.63
N ASN A 54 -6.45 5.45 4.59
CA ASN A 54 -7.49 4.74 5.33
C ASN A 54 -7.31 4.93 6.84
N ALA A 55 -6.08 4.89 7.35
CA ALA A 55 -5.77 5.13 8.76
C ALA A 55 -6.27 6.51 9.23
N ILE A 56 -6.09 7.54 8.42
CA ILE A 56 -6.58 8.90 8.71
C ILE A 56 -8.10 8.99 8.55
N ASN A 57 -8.65 8.44 7.47
CA ASN A 57 -10.08 8.54 7.15
C ASN A 57 -10.97 7.80 8.17
N HIS A 58 -10.47 6.70 8.72
CA HIS A 58 -11.23 5.79 9.58
C HIS A 58 -10.70 5.72 11.01
N ASP A 59 -9.75 6.61 11.37
CA ASP A 59 -9.21 6.79 12.73
C ASP A 59 -8.64 5.49 13.34
N PHE A 60 -7.67 4.89 12.65
CA PHE A 60 -6.92 3.73 13.15
C PHE A 60 -5.40 3.89 12.94
N ASP A 61 -4.61 3.07 13.64
CA ASP A 61 -3.15 3.11 13.52
C ASP A 61 -2.65 2.19 12.38
N ALA A 62 -1.94 2.77 11.40
CA ALA A 62 -1.40 2.04 10.26
C ALA A 62 -0.29 1.04 10.64
N GLN A 63 0.46 1.25 11.72
CA GLN A 63 1.48 0.28 12.17
C GLN A 63 0.85 -0.90 12.90
N GLU A 64 -0.25 -0.69 13.63
CA GLU A 64 -1.07 -1.78 14.18
C GLU A 64 -1.66 -2.62 13.06
N PHE A 65 -2.18 -2.00 11.98
CA PHE A 65 -2.60 -2.72 10.78
C PHE A 65 -1.49 -3.62 10.21
N LEU A 66 -0.26 -3.10 10.06
CA LEU A 66 0.89 -3.88 9.58
C LEU A 66 1.27 -5.02 10.53
N ALA A 67 0.95 -4.90 11.83
CA ALA A 67 1.20 -5.95 12.81
C ALA A 67 0.14 -7.07 12.75
N GLU A 68 -1.04 -6.81 12.19
CA GLU A 68 -2.17 -7.74 12.15
C GLU A 68 -2.26 -8.55 10.85
N ILE A 69 -1.80 -8.02 9.72
CA ILE A 69 -1.85 -8.73 8.44
C ILE A 69 -0.72 -9.78 8.31
N PRO A 70 -0.90 -10.86 7.51
CA PRO A 70 0.14 -11.86 7.25
C PRO A 70 1.24 -11.28 6.35
N LEU A 71 2.25 -10.65 6.94
CA LEU A 71 3.31 -9.95 6.21
C LEU A 71 4.05 -10.82 5.21
N GLU A 72 4.19 -12.13 5.46
CA GLU A 72 4.80 -13.08 4.53
C GLU A 72 4.03 -13.22 3.19
N ARG A 73 2.77 -12.77 3.14
CA ARG A 73 1.97 -12.70 1.92
C ARG A 73 2.23 -11.41 1.13
N VAL A 74 2.91 -10.41 1.70
CA VAL A 74 3.27 -9.17 1.01
C VAL A 74 4.40 -9.44 0.02
N ILE A 75 4.06 -9.42 -1.27
CA ILE A 75 4.99 -9.69 -2.37
C ILE A 75 5.53 -8.37 -2.94
N GLN A 76 4.63 -7.41 -3.15
CA GLN A 76 4.95 -6.13 -3.73
C GLN A 76 4.39 -5.01 -2.86
N VAL A 77 5.06 -3.87 -2.85
CA VAL A 77 4.60 -2.65 -2.20
C VAL A 77 4.49 -1.52 -3.21
N HIS A 78 3.41 -0.76 -3.14
CA HIS A 78 3.23 0.47 -3.92
C HIS A 78 3.39 1.67 -2.99
N LEU A 79 4.08 2.69 -3.50
CA LEU A 79 4.29 3.96 -2.84
C LEU A 79 3.77 5.05 -3.76
N ALA A 80 2.85 5.86 -3.25
CA ALA A 80 2.33 7.03 -3.93
C ALA A 80 2.26 8.21 -2.96
N GLY A 81 1.92 9.38 -3.49
CA GLY A 81 1.65 10.57 -2.71
C GLY A 81 0.43 11.31 -3.22
N ASN A 82 -0.26 12.01 -2.32
CA ASN A 82 -1.47 12.77 -2.65
C ASN A 82 -1.21 14.28 -2.53
N GLY A 83 -1.71 15.02 -3.52
CA GLY A 83 -1.62 16.46 -3.54
C GLY A 83 -2.39 17.12 -2.41
N PRO A 84 -1.97 18.33 -1.98
CA PRO A 84 -2.72 19.10 -1.01
C PRO A 84 -4.13 19.38 -1.54
N GLY A 85 -5.14 19.13 -0.70
CA GLY A 85 -6.54 19.42 -1.03
C GLY A 85 -7.30 18.30 -1.74
N ALA A 86 -6.69 17.13 -1.94
CA ALA A 86 -7.39 15.90 -2.32
C ALA A 86 -8.29 15.43 -1.16
N SER A 87 -9.41 16.10 -0.94
CA SER A 87 -10.41 15.69 0.05
C SER A 87 -11.83 15.98 -0.45
N ALA A 88 -12.76 15.10 -0.09
CA ALA A 88 -14.19 15.29 -0.34
C ALA A 88 -14.99 14.75 0.83
N GLY A 89 -15.96 15.53 1.30
CA GLY A 89 -16.82 15.13 2.41
C GLY A 89 -16.10 14.91 3.75
N GLY A 90 -14.92 15.52 3.93
CA GLY A 90 -14.09 15.36 5.13
C GLY A 90 -13.14 14.15 5.10
N MET A 91 -13.17 13.34 4.04
CA MET A 91 -12.21 12.26 3.81
C MET A 91 -11.15 12.71 2.82
N LEU A 92 -9.91 12.27 3.05
CA LEU A 92 -8.82 12.36 2.10
C LEU A 92 -9.06 11.40 0.93
N LEU A 93 -8.78 11.87 -0.28
CA LEU A 93 -8.89 11.10 -1.50
C LEU A 93 -7.54 10.58 -1.92
N ASP A 94 -7.56 9.38 -2.46
CA ASP A 94 -6.45 8.78 -3.19
C ASP A 94 -6.33 9.42 -4.59
N SER A 95 -5.30 10.23 -4.79
CA SER A 95 -5.05 10.99 -6.04
C SER A 95 -3.79 10.58 -6.78
N HIS A 96 -2.82 9.93 -6.12
CA HIS A 96 -1.57 9.45 -6.73
C HIS A 96 -0.87 10.48 -7.64
N ASP A 97 -0.89 11.76 -7.25
CA ASP A 97 -0.50 12.88 -8.11
C ASP A 97 0.60 13.76 -7.49
N ALA A 98 1.19 13.36 -6.36
CA ALA A 98 2.24 14.08 -5.66
C ALA A 98 3.42 13.17 -5.25
N PRO A 99 4.61 13.75 -4.97
CA PRO A 99 5.73 12.99 -4.40
C PRO A 99 5.34 12.20 -3.16
N VAL A 100 5.99 11.05 -2.96
CA VAL A 100 5.69 10.15 -1.84
C VAL A 100 5.97 10.82 -0.49
N GLY A 101 4.99 10.77 0.40
CA GLY A 101 5.03 11.39 1.73
C GLY A 101 5.98 10.69 2.71
N ASP A 102 6.41 11.44 3.74
CA ASP A 102 7.27 10.92 4.81
C ASP A 102 6.59 9.82 5.64
N ASP A 103 5.28 9.93 5.82
CA ASP A 103 4.41 8.95 6.46
C ASP A 103 4.42 7.61 5.71
N VAL A 104 4.30 7.64 4.38
CA VAL A 104 4.37 6.45 3.53
C VAL A 104 5.77 5.82 3.58
N PHE A 105 6.84 6.62 3.54
CA PHE A 105 8.21 6.11 3.72
C PHE A 105 8.47 5.55 5.13
N HIS A 106 7.82 6.11 6.15
CA HIS A 106 7.88 5.56 7.51
C HIS A 106 7.23 4.18 7.57
N LEU A 107 6.04 4.00 6.98
CA LEU A 107 5.40 2.68 6.89
C LEU A 107 6.25 1.67 6.11
N LEU A 108 6.91 2.10 5.03
CA LEU A 108 7.82 1.24 4.28
C LEU A 108 8.97 0.74 5.17
N ARG A 109 9.53 1.61 6.02
CA ARG A 109 10.58 1.23 6.97
C ARG A 109 10.06 0.21 7.98
N VAL A 110 8.92 0.48 8.62
CA VAL A 110 8.30 -0.41 9.61
C VAL A 110 8.02 -1.79 9.00
N LEU A 111 7.53 -1.83 7.76
CA LEU A 111 7.32 -3.07 7.02
C LEU A 111 8.65 -3.77 6.75
N ALA A 112 9.64 -3.06 6.21
CA ALA A 112 10.92 -3.64 5.79
C ALA A 112 11.72 -4.24 6.96
N GLU A 113 11.65 -3.63 8.15
CA GLU A 113 12.25 -4.15 9.38
C GLU A 113 11.69 -5.54 9.79
N ARG A 114 10.44 -5.84 9.41
CA ARG A 114 9.75 -7.09 9.79
C ARG A 114 9.72 -8.11 8.67
N ASN A 115 9.44 -7.66 7.44
CA ASN A 115 9.33 -8.47 6.24
C ASN A 115 9.66 -7.61 5.01
N PRO A 116 10.92 -7.58 4.56
CA PRO A 116 11.31 -6.79 3.40
C PRO A 116 10.57 -7.27 2.13
N PRO A 117 9.88 -6.37 1.40
CA PRO A 117 9.10 -6.76 0.24
C PRO A 117 10.01 -7.19 -0.92
N GLN A 118 9.51 -8.06 -1.79
CA GLN A 118 10.26 -8.52 -2.97
C GLN A 118 10.34 -7.46 -4.08
N GLY A 119 9.40 -6.52 -4.10
CA GLY A 119 9.38 -5.43 -5.05
C GLY A 119 8.72 -4.18 -4.46
N VAL A 120 9.24 -3.02 -4.83
CA VAL A 120 8.66 -1.71 -4.53
C VAL A 120 8.47 -0.95 -5.83
N LEU A 121 7.30 -0.35 -6.00
CA LEU A 121 6.93 0.46 -7.15
C LEU A 121 6.53 1.86 -6.69
N ILE A 122 6.99 2.89 -7.39
CA ILE A 122 6.47 4.25 -7.24
C ILE A 122 5.31 4.42 -8.21
N GLU A 123 4.14 4.74 -7.70
CA GLU A 123 2.93 4.96 -8.47
C GLU A 123 2.68 6.47 -8.64
N ARG A 124 2.28 6.84 -9.87
CA ARG A 124 1.98 8.21 -10.27
C ARG A 124 0.94 8.15 -11.38
N ASP A 125 -0.29 8.55 -11.07
CA ASP A 125 -1.43 8.44 -11.99
C ASP A 125 -1.73 9.76 -12.71
N ASP A 126 -1.39 10.89 -12.07
CA ASP A 126 -1.61 12.22 -12.63
C ASP A 126 -0.48 13.18 -12.24
N ARG A 127 -0.52 14.40 -12.78
CA ARG A 127 0.51 15.46 -12.63
C ARG A 127 1.91 14.90 -12.82
N PHE A 128 2.10 14.19 -13.93
CA PHE A 128 3.42 13.73 -14.33
C PHE A 128 4.37 14.94 -14.42
N PRO A 129 5.53 14.88 -13.75
CA PRO A 129 6.47 15.98 -13.78
C PRO A 129 7.06 16.14 -15.19
N ASP A 130 7.41 17.37 -15.57
CA ASP A 130 7.98 17.67 -16.90
C ASP A 130 9.33 16.96 -17.12
N ASP A 131 10.05 16.70 -16.02
CA ASP A 131 11.20 15.82 -15.97
C ASP A 131 10.98 14.72 -14.92
N PHE A 132 11.69 13.59 -15.05
CA PHE A 132 11.49 12.44 -14.15
C PHE A 132 12.17 12.61 -12.78
N GLN A 133 12.72 13.78 -12.43
CA GLN A 133 13.60 13.90 -11.27
C GLN A 133 12.88 13.60 -9.96
N GLU A 134 11.65 14.08 -9.78
CA GLU A 134 10.86 13.83 -8.56
C GLU A 134 10.61 12.33 -8.33
N ILE A 135 10.28 11.59 -9.40
CA ILE A 135 10.07 10.13 -9.34
C ILE A 135 11.40 9.41 -9.03
N MET A 136 12.51 9.90 -9.61
CA MET A 136 13.84 9.35 -9.34
C MET A 136 14.30 9.60 -7.91
N ASP A 137 13.91 10.72 -7.31
CA ASP A 137 14.18 11.04 -5.92
C ASP A 137 13.40 10.10 -4.99
N ASP A 138 12.11 9.85 -5.26
CA ASP A 138 11.30 8.88 -4.51
C ASP A 138 11.86 7.44 -4.62
N LEU A 139 12.29 7.02 -5.82
CA LEU A 139 12.99 5.74 -6.02
C LEU A 139 14.29 5.66 -5.21
N THR A 140 15.06 6.76 -5.15
CA THR A 140 16.31 6.82 -4.40
C THR A 140 16.06 6.70 -2.91
N ARG A 141 15.02 7.38 -2.40
CA ARG A 141 14.59 7.27 -1.00
C ARG A 141 14.11 5.86 -0.66
N ALA A 142 13.28 5.25 -1.50
CA ALA A 142 12.82 3.87 -1.29
C ALA A 142 13.98 2.89 -1.21
N ARG A 143 14.97 3.00 -2.12
CA ARG A 143 16.19 2.19 -2.08
C ARG A 143 17.00 2.39 -0.80
N ALA A 144 17.11 3.63 -0.32
CA ALA A 144 17.82 3.94 0.91
C ALA A 144 17.16 3.27 2.11
N VAL A 145 15.82 3.31 2.22
CA VAL A 145 15.07 2.61 3.27
C VAL A 145 15.35 1.11 3.24
N LEU A 146 15.27 0.48 2.06
CA LEU A 146 15.48 -0.97 1.94
C LEU A 146 16.93 -1.40 2.15
N SER A 147 17.91 -0.55 1.85
CA SER A 147 19.34 -0.89 1.96
C SER A 147 19.86 -0.81 3.39
N GLN A 148 19.24 -0.01 4.26
CA GLN A 148 19.63 0.11 5.67
C GLN A 148 19.37 -1.17 6.46
N GLU A 149 18.39 -1.97 6.04
CA GLU A 149 17.97 -3.21 6.71
C GLU A 149 18.60 -4.49 6.12
N MET A 150 19.36 -4.37 5.03
CA MET A 150 20.09 -5.49 4.41
C MET A 150 21.51 -5.70 5.00
N SER A 151 21.86 -5.00 6.07
CA SER A 151 23.17 -5.06 6.76
C SER A 151 23.07 -5.77 8.11
#